data_AF-A0A355FJV9-F1
#
_entry.id   AF-A0A355FJV9-F1
#
_cell.length_a   1.000
_cell.length_b   1.000
_cell.length_c   1.000
_cell.angle_alpha   90.00
_cell.angle_beta   90.00
_cell.angle_gamma   90.00
#
_symmetry.space_group_name_H-M   'P 1'
#
loop_
_entity.id
_entity.type
_entity.pdbx_description
1 polymer ?
#
loop_
_entity_poly.entity_id
_entity_poly.type
_entity_poly.pdbx_seq_one_letter_code
_entity_poly.pdbx_strand_id
1 'polypeptide(L)'
;MNALSVWAIPLFILVVLACGEYKGVKVYETFIQGAGEGLKTGLQLLPYFLAIFGALAVFKTSGSLGLFCRITAPLANLLRIPEEILPLGLIKPLSGSGTIGLMADLTQKHGPDSGLGLMASIIAGGSETTFYVLSVYLGAV
;
A
#
# COMPACT_ATOMS: atom_id res chain seq x y z
N MET A 1 14.54 4.08 -21.80
CA MET A 1 14.15 4.38 -20.40
C MET A 1 14.22 3.17 -19.47
N ASN A 2 14.01 1.93 -19.93
CA ASN A 2 14.03 0.74 -19.05
C ASN A 2 15.38 0.44 -18.35
N ALA A 3 16.52 0.71 -19.00
CA ALA A 3 17.83 0.39 -18.41
C ALA A 3 18.12 1.17 -17.12
N LEU A 4 17.78 2.47 -17.08
CA LEU A 4 17.99 3.31 -15.89
C LEU A 4 17.16 2.81 -14.69
N SER A 5 15.89 2.46 -14.92
CA SER A 5 15.02 1.93 -13.86
C SER A 5 15.51 0.59 -13.31
N VAL A 6 16.05 -0.29 -14.17
CA VAL A 6 16.58 -1.60 -13.75
C VAL A 6 17.87 -1.45 -12.92
N TRP A 7 18.74 -0.50 -13.28
CA TRP A 7 20.01 -0.28 -12.58
C TRP A 7 19.92 0.59 -11.33
N ALA A 8 18.82 1.34 -11.15
CA ALA A 8 18.66 2.25 -10.01
C ALA A 8 18.77 1.55 -8.65
N ILE A 9 18.09 0.41 -8.47
CA ILE A 9 18.08 -0.32 -7.19
C ILE A 9 19.46 -0.92 -6.87
N PRO A 10 20.11 -1.69 -7.77
CA PRO A 10 21.45 -2.21 -7.51
C PRO A 10 22.47 -1.10 -7.22
N LEU A 11 22.44 0.00 -7.97
CA LEU A 11 23.39 1.11 -7.79
C LEU A 11 23.21 1.78 -6.43
N PHE A 12 21.95 2.00 -6.01
CA PHE A 12 21.64 2.53 -4.69
C PHE A 12 22.22 1.66 -3.57
N ILE A 13 21.99 0.34 -3.64
CA ILE A 13 22.53 -0.62 -2.66
C ILE A 13 24.06 -0.53 -2.62
N LEU A 14 24.71 -0.51 -3.78
CA LEU A 14 26.17 -0.45 -3.89
C LEU A 14 26.73 0.84 -3.26
N VAL A 15 26.09 1.99 -3.49
CA VAL A 15 26.47 3.27 -2.87
C VAL A 15 26.36 3.22 -1.34
N VAL A 16 25.28 2.64 -0.80
CA VAL A 16 25.09 2.51 0.65
C VAL A 16 26.18 1.63 1.28
N LEU A 17 26.47 0.47 0.67
CA LEU A 17 27.50 -0.45 1.15
C LEU A 17 28.90 0.20 1.08
N ALA A 18 29.24 0.84 -0.04
CA ALA A 18 30.51 1.53 -0.21
C ALA A 18 30.70 2.69 0.79
N CYS A 19 29.63 3.44 1.07
CA CYS A 19 29.64 4.51 2.07
C CYS A 19 29.83 3.96 3.50
N GLY A 20 29.18 2.83 3.82
CA GLY A 20 29.35 2.13 5.09
C GLY A 20 30.80 1.68 5.31
N GLU A 21 31.39 1.05 4.29
CA GLU A 21 32.78 0.60 4.33
C GLU A 21 33.76 1.78 4.45
N TYR A 22 33.56 2.84 3.66
CA TYR A 22 34.39 4.05 3.71
C TYR A 22 34.38 4.73 5.09
N LYS A 23 33.25 4.65 5.81
CA LYS A 23 33.11 5.18 7.17
C LYS A 23 33.61 4.22 8.26
N GLY A 24 34.15 3.05 7.89
CA GLY A 24 34.63 2.04 8.83
C GLY A 24 33.49 1.35 9.60
N VAL A 25 32.26 1.37 9.07
CA VAL A 25 31.13 0.63 9.66
C VAL A 25 31.28 -0.84 9.31
N LYS A 26 31.08 -1.72 10.29
CA LYS A 26 31.07 -3.16 10.07
C LYS A 26 29.76 -3.58 9.40
N VAL A 27 29.67 -3.34 8.09
CA VAL A 27 28.43 -3.38 7.30
C VAL A 27 27.66 -4.69 7.49
N TYR A 28 28.37 -5.82 7.51
CA TYR A 28 27.75 -7.13 7.71
C TYR A 28 27.07 -7.27 9.08
N GLU A 29 27.74 -6.86 10.15
CA GLU A 29 27.22 -7.00 11.51
C GLU A 29 26.04 -6.06 11.76
N THR A 30 26.14 -4.81 11.27
CA THR A 30 25.03 -3.86 11.31
C THR A 30 23.83 -4.37 10.51
N PHE A 31 24.06 -5.01 9.36
CA PHE A 31 23.01 -5.63 8.57
C PHE A 31 22.31 -6.78 9.33
N ILE A 32 23.07 -7.70 9.94
CA ILE A 32 22.49 -8.82 10.71
C ILE A 32 21.69 -8.31 11.91
N GLN A 33 22.20 -7.30 12.62
CA GLN A 33 21.46 -6.68 13.72
C GLN A 33 20.15 -6.07 13.23
N GLY A 34 20.20 -5.23 12.18
CA GLY A 34 19.00 -4.61 11.60
C GLY A 34 18.00 -5.63 11.06
N ALA A 35 18.48 -6.72 10.46
CA ALA A 35 17.63 -7.82 10.00
C ALA A 35 16.91 -8.51 11.17
N GLY A 36 17.59 -8.73 12.30
CA GLY A 36 17.00 -9.31 13.50
C GLY A 36 15.93 -8.41 14.14
N GLU A 37 16.22 -7.11 14.26
CA GLU A 37 15.26 -6.11 14.74
C GLU A 37 14.03 -6.03 13.82
N GLY A 38 14.24 -5.97 12.50
CA GLY A 38 13.17 -5.95 11.51
C GLY A 38 12.29 -7.20 11.54
N LEU A 39 12.88 -8.38 11.78
CA LEU A 39 12.12 -9.63 11.92
C LEU A 39 11.21 -9.60 13.15
N LYS A 40 11.70 -9.08 14.28
CA LYS A 40 10.90 -8.90 15.50
C LYS A 40 9.73 -7.94 15.26
N THR A 41 9.97 -6.79 14.63
CA THR A 41 8.91 -5.85 14.26
C THR A 41 7.90 -6.48 13.30
N GLY A 42 8.36 -7.23 12.30
CA GLY A 42 7.47 -7.94 11.37
C GLY A 42 6.52 -8.90 12.07
N LEU A 43 7.03 -9.68 13.05
CA LEU A 43 6.21 -10.58 13.86
C LEU A 43 5.19 -9.83 14.74
N GLN A 44 5.54 -8.66 15.27
CA GLN A 44 4.62 -7.81 16.03
C GLN A 44 3.51 -7.22 15.15
N LEU A 45 3.80 -6.92 13.88
CA LEU A 45 2.82 -6.36 12.93
C LEU A 45 1.89 -7.42 12.34
N LEU A 46 2.31 -8.69 12.33
CA LEU A 46 1.57 -9.81 11.72
C LEU A 46 0.11 -9.92 12.19
N PRO A 47 -0.23 -9.84 13.49
CA PRO A 47 -1.62 -9.95 13.96
C PRO A 47 -2.52 -8.82 13.42
N TYR A 48 -1.99 -7.60 13.34
CA TYR A 48 -2.73 -6.45 12.81
C TYR A 48 -3.05 -6.63 11.32
N PHE A 49 -2.08 -7.12 10.55
CA PHE A 49 -2.29 -7.48 9.15
C PHE A 49 -3.35 -8.56 8.98
N LEU A 50 -3.30 -9.63 9.78
CA LEU A 50 -4.30 -10.69 9.75
C LEU A 50 -5.69 -10.17 10.05
N ALA A 51 -5.85 -9.28 11.05
CA ALA A 51 -7.12 -8.67 11.38
C ALA A 51 -7.66 -7.80 10.22
N ILE A 52 -6.82 -6.93 9.65
CA ILE A 52 -7.20 -6.04 8.54
C ILE A 52 -7.56 -6.85 7.28
N PHE A 53 -6.70 -7.79 6.87
CA PHE A 53 -6.95 -8.60 5.68
C PHE A 53 -8.14 -9.55 5.87
N GLY A 54 -8.30 -10.12 7.07
CA GLY A 54 -9.46 -10.93 7.42
C GLY A 54 -10.76 -10.13 7.37
N ALA A 55 -10.79 -8.94 7.99
CA ALA A 55 -11.93 -8.04 7.94
C ALA A 55 -12.27 -7.62 6.50
N LEU A 56 -11.26 -7.24 5.71
CA LEU A 56 -11.44 -6.90 4.30
C LEU A 56 -11.99 -8.07 3.47
N ALA A 57 -11.49 -9.29 3.70
CA ALA A 57 -11.97 -10.48 3.00
C ALA A 57 -13.46 -10.74 3.31
N VAL A 58 -13.84 -10.70 4.58
CA VAL A 58 -15.24 -10.83 5.02
C VAL A 58 -16.09 -9.71 4.41
N PHE A 59 -15.63 -8.45 4.48
CA PHE A 59 -16.36 -7.29 3.99
C PHE A 59 -16.58 -7.31 2.47
N LYS A 60 -15.64 -7.92 1.72
CA LYS A 60 -15.74 -8.13 0.28
C LYS A 60 -16.69 -9.29 -0.07
N THR A 61 -16.62 -10.41 0.65
CA THR A 61 -17.43 -11.60 0.34
C THR A 61 -18.87 -11.52 0.88
N SER A 62 -19.11 -10.76 1.95
CA SER A 62 -20.43 -10.56 2.56
C SER A 62 -21.38 -9.69 1.72
N GLY A 63 -20.88 -9.03 0.67
CA GLY A 63 -21.63 -8.02 -0.07
C GLY A 63 -21.74 -6.67 0.65
N SER A 64 -21.13 -6.50 1.83
CA SER A 64 -21.12 -5.25 2.58
C SER A 64 -20.49 -4.10 1.79
N LEU A 65 -19.47 -4.38 0.98
CA LEU A 65 -18.88 -3.41 0.06
C LEU A 65 -19.91 -2.86 -0.95
N GLY A 66 -20.80 -3.73 -1.45
CA GLY A 66 -21.88 -3.33 -2.35
C GLY A 66 -22.95 -2.49 -1.65
N LEU A 67 -23.27 -2.82 -0.40
CA LEU A 67 -24.15 -1.99 0.44
C LEU A 67 -23.54 -0.59 0.68
N PHE A 68 -22.25 -0.53 0.99
CA PHE A 68 -21.52 0.72 1.17
C PHE A 68 -21.58 1.59 -0.10
N CYS A 69 -21.33 0.99 -1.27
CA CYS A 69 -21.43 1.70 -2.55
C CYS A 69 -22.84 2.26 -2.77
N ARG A 70 -23.90 1.50 -2.48
CA ARG A 70 -25.29 1.97 -2.62
C ARG A 70 -25.64 3.12 -1.68
N ILE A 71 -25.15 3.08 -0.44
CA ILE A 71 -25.38 4.14 0.55
C ILE A 71 -24.64 5.42 0.16
N THR A 72 -23.43 5.29 -0.38
CA THR A 72 -22.58 6.43 -0.76
C THR A 72 -22.84 6.95 -2.17
N ALA A 73 -23.48 6.15 -3.04
CA ALA A 73 -23.89 6.52 -4.39
C ALA A 73 -24.62 7.86 -4.51
N PRO A 74 -25.64 8.22 -3.70
CA PRO A 74 -26.31 9.52 -3.85
C PRO A 74 -25.37 10.70 -3.64
N LEU A 75 -24.44 10.59 -2.68
CA LEU A 75 -23.45 11.63 -2.43
C LEU A 75 -22.36 11.66 -3.52
N ALA A 76 -21.91 10.48 -3.96
CA ALA A 76 -20.96 10.35 -5.05
C ALA A 76 -21.51 10.92 -6.35
N ASN A 77 -22.76 10.64 -6.68
CA ASN A 77 -23.45 11.15 -7.86
C ASN A 77 -23.63 12.67 -7.82
N LEU A 78 -23.89 13.24 -6.63
CA LEU A 78 -23.90 14.71 -6.45
C LEU A 78 -22.54 15.33 -6.77
N LEU A 79 -21.45 14.65 -6.39
CA LEU A 79 -20.06 15.09 -6.64
C LEU A 79 -19.51 14.62 -8.00
N ARG A 80 -20.32 13.92 -8.82
CA ARG A 80 -19.92 13.31 -10.10
C ARG A 80 -18.74 12.34 -9.98
N ILE A 81 -18.63 11.65 -8.84
CA ILE A 81 -17.64 10.61 -8.59
C ILE A 81 -18.17 9.27 -9.12
N PRO A 82 -17.45 8.55 -9.99
CA PRO A 82 -17.87 7.25 -10.47
C PRO A 82 -17.97 6.22 -9.35
N GLU A 83 -19.04 5.41 -9.35
CA GLU A 83 -19.27 4.43 -8.28
C GLU A 83 -18.18 3.36 -8.19
N GLU A 84 -17.53 3.04 -9.31
CA GLU A 84 -16.43 2.05 -9.41
C GLU A 84 -15.18 2.44 -8.63
N ILE A 85 -15.00 3.73 -8.31
CA ILE A 85 -13.85 4.22 -7.54
C ILE A 85 -14.10 4.19 -6.02
N LEU A 86 -15.37 4.13 -5.59
CA LEU A 86 -15.76 4.19 -4.18
C LEU A 86 -15.13 3.08 -3.33
N PRO A 87 -15.06 1.82 -3.79
CA PRO A 87 -14.35 0.77 -3.05
C PRO A 87 -12.88 1.08 -2.82
N LEU A 88 -12.22 1.72 -3.79
CA LEU A 88 -10.80 2.07 -3.69
C LEU A 88 -10.57 3.14 -2.63
N GLY A 89 -11.47 4.12 -2.54
CA GLY A 89 -11.44 5.15 -1.49
C GLY A 89 -11.61 4.58 -0.08
N LEU A 90 -12.40 3.52 0.09
CA LEU A 90 -12.56 2.84 1.38
C LEU A 90 -11.34 1.96 1.72
N ILE A 91 -10.79 1.27 0.73
CA ILE A 91 -9.65 0.36 0.93
C ILE A 91 -8.37 1.15 1.19
N LYS A 92 -8.19 2.33 0.58
CA LYS A 92 -6.94 3.11 0.65
C LYS A 92 -6.46 3.43 2.08
N PRO A 93 -7.31 3.87 3.01
CA PRO A 93 -6.91 4.09 4.40
C PRO A 93 -6.60 2.79 5.16
N LEU A 94 -7.17 1.66 4.74
CA LEU A 94 -7.06 0.37 5.43
C LEU A 94 -5.85 -0.45 4.95
N SER A 95 -5.57 -0.47 3.66
CA SER A 95 -4.58 -1.38 3.07
C SER A 95 -3.98 -0.88 1.75
N GLY A 96 -2.65 -0.83 1.70
CA GLY A 96 -1.89 -0.39 0.53
C GLY A 96 -1.86 -1.47 -0.54
N SER A 97 -1.58 -2.71 -0.14
CA SER A 97 -1.58 -3.87 -1.03
C SER A 97 -2.97 -4.15 -1.61
N GLY A 98 -4.04 -4.02 -0.81
CA GLY A 98 -5.42 -4.13 -1.29
C GLY A 98 -5.78 -3.04 -2.31
N THR A 99 -5.28 -1.82 -2.11
CA THR A 99 -5.45 -0.71 -3.05
C THR A 99 -4.76 -0.99 -4.38
N ILE A 100 -3.51 -1.48 -4.36
CA ILE A 100 -2.77 -1.81 -5.59
C ILE A 100 -3.51 -2.90 -6.38
N GLY A 101 -4.03 -3.93 -5.72
CA GLY A 101 -4.80 -4.98 -6.37
C GLY A 101 -6.06 -4.46 -7.06
N LEU A 102 -6.83 -3.60 -6.39
CA LEU A 102 -8.04 -3.01 -6.97
C LEU A 102 -7.73 -1.97 -8.06
N MET A 103 -6.68 -1.17 -7.89
CA MET A 103 -6.18 -0.24 -8.91
C MET A 103 -5.77 -1.00 -10.18
N ALA A 104 -5.07 -2.13 -10.04
CA ALA A 104 -4.67 -2.97 -11.16
C ALA A 104 -5.90 -3.53 -11.90
N ASP A 105 -6.91 -4.01 -11.18
CA ASP A 105 -8.17 -4.48 -11.78
C ASP A 105 -8.90 -3.36 -12.55
N LEU A 106 -9.03 -2.17 -11.95
CA LEU A 106 -9.66 -1.02 -12.60
C LEU A 106 -8.88 -0.58 -13.86
N THR A 107 -7.55 -0.56 -13.76
CA THR A 107 -6.64 -0.21 -14.85
C THR A 107 -6.69 -1.23 -15.98
N GLN A 108 -6.79 -2.52 -15.65
CA GLN A 108 -6.91 -3.59 -16.63
C GLN A 108 -8.26 -3.53 -17.37
N LYS A 109 -9.34 -3.17 -16.67
CA LYS A 109 -10.70 -3.09 -17.25
C LYS A 109 -10.92 -1.83 -18.09
N HIS A 110 -10.45 -0.67 -17.65
CA HIS A 110 -10.75 0.62 -18.29
C HIS A 110 -9.58 1.19 -19.08
N GLY A 111 -8.38 0.62 -18.91
CA GLY A 111 -7.13 1.16 -19.44
C GLY A 111 -6.49 2.18 -18.49
N PRO A 112 -5.15 2.27 -18.47
CA PRO A 112 -4.41 3.18 -17.58
C PRO A 112 -4.68 4.66 -17.85
N ASP A 113 -4.87 5.03 -19.11
CA ASP A 113 -5.11 6.42 -19.52
C ASP A 113 -6.58 6.85 -19.42
N SER A 114 -7.47 5.95 -18.97
CA SER A 114 -8.88 6.29 -18.73
C SER A 114 -9.02 7.19 -17.51
N GLY A 115 -10.13 7.94 -17.44
CA GLY A 115 -10.45 8.75 -16.25
C GLY A 115 -10.45 7.92 -14.96
N LEU A 116 -10.97 6.68 -15.01
CA LEU A 116 -10.96 5.75 -13.89
C LEU A 116 -9.56 5.23 -13.56
N GLY A 117 -8.75 4.90 -14.57
CA GLY A 117 -7.35 4.49 -14.40
C GLY A 117 -6.52 5.60 -13.74
N LEU A 118 -6.70 6.84 -14.17
CA LEU A 118 -6.06 8.02 -13.58
C LEU A 118 -6.52 8.26 -12.14
N MET A 119 -7.83 8.25 -11.87
CA MET A 119 -8.36 8.39 -10.51
C MET A 119 -7.84 7.28 -9.59
N ALA A 120 -7.80 6.04 -10.07
CA ALA A 120 -7.31 4.91 -9.31
C ALA A 120 -5.82 5.05 -9.01
N SER A 121 -5.03 5.51 -9.97
CA SER A 121 -3.60 5.77 -9.82
C SER A 121 -3.33 6.90 -8.83
N ILE A 122 -4.12 8.00 -8.87
CA ILE A 122 -4.00 9.12 -7.92
C ILE A 122 -4.31 8.67 -6.50
N ILE A 123 -5.40 7.91 -6.31
CA ILE A 123 -5.77 7.40 -4.99
C ILE A 123 -4.68 6.44 -4.48
N ALA A 124 -4.22 5.52 -5.35
CA ALA A 124 -3.20 4.53 -4.99
C ALA A 124 -1.85 5.16 -4.64
N GLY A 125 -1.42 6.16 -5.42
CA GLY A 125 -0.18 6.91 -5.21
C GLY A 125 -0.28 8.06 -4.21
N GLY A 126 -1.46 8.30 -3.64
CA GLY A 126 -1.73 9.40 -2.71
C GLY A 126 -1.22 9.16 -1.29
N SER A 127 -2.04 9.50 -0.28
CA SER A 127 -1.67 9.40 1.14
C SER A 127 -1.29 7.97 1.54
N GLU A 128 -0.54 7.79 2.63
CA GLU A 128 -0.33 6.44 3.20
C GLU A 128 -1.65 5.82 3.72
N THR A 129 -1.57 4.56 4.14
CA THR A 129 -2.71 3.80 4.67
C THR A 129 -2.97 4.18 6.11
N THR A 130 -3.82 5.20 6.32
CA THR A 130 -4.03 5.87 7.61
C THR A 130 -4.23 4.92 8.79
N PHE A 131 -5.13 3.93 8.70
CA PHE A 131 -5.39 3.03 9.83
C PHE A 131 -4.23 2.09 10.11
N TYR A 132 -3.57 1.60 9.06
CA TYR A 132 -2.37 0.79 9.20
C TYR A 132 -1.22 1.59 9.82
N VAL A 133 -0.99 2.81 9.35
CA VAL A 133 0.01 3.73 9.91
C VAL A 133 -0.32 4.03 11.37
N LEU A 134 -1.57 4.34 11.71
CA LEU A 134 -1.96 4.54 13.10
C LEU A 134 -1.68 3.31 13.96
N SER A 135 -2.01 2.10 13.50
CA SER A 135 -1.72 0.88 14.27
C SER A 135 -0.22 0.62 14.42
N VAL A 136 0.59 0.85 13.39
CA VAL A 136 2.04 0.66 13.45
C VAL A 136 2.67 1.72 14.35
N TYR A 137 2.39 3.00 14.10
CA TYR A 137 3.07 4.11 14.78
C TYR A 137 2.54 4.35 16.20
N LEU A 138 1.27 4.07 16.49
CA LEU A 138 0.70 4.20 17.85
C LEU A 138 0.71 2.88 18.62
N GLY A 139 0.79 1.73 17.94
CA GLY A 139 0.80 0.41 18.57
C GLY A 139 2.19 -0.21 18.77
N ALA A 140 3.23 0.30 18.09
CA ALA A 140 4.62 -0.10 18.32
C ALA A 140 5.30 0.65 19.50
N VAL A 141 4.53 1.41 20.28
CA VAL A 141 4.97 2.07 21.51
C VAL A 141 4.52 1.26 22.72
#